data_AF-A0A9W5X1M0-F1
#
_entry.id   AF-A0A9W5X1M0-F1
#
_cell.length_a   1.000
_cell.length_b   1.000
_cell.length_c   1.000
_cell.angle_alpha   90.00
_cell.angle_beta   90.00
_cell.angle_gamma   90.00
#
_symmetry.space_group_name_H-M   'P 1'
#
loop_
_entity.id
_entity.type
_entity.pdbx_description
1 polymer ?
#
loop_
_entity_poly.entity_id
_entity_poly.type
_entity_poly.pdbx_seq_one_letter_code
_entity_poly.pdbx_strand_id
1 'polypeptide(L)'
;MPDHRTALDNEPEFAQPWAPHRLRIYTGVALFTVAVFVLITIAVSVGVLPPSFTVDVVANLMFGIPVILLPFVLLWDAPGENRTRIDKAAELTLFYLPYTACSQIGYELVFLIGHPLGLWTPTDDPGWKWLWWQYALADTRYVSGNPWIFALEIVGVCTGATVFAMWTRLIRPTLPTESRIRCLWVAFAGCAVLMSSTAVYFLAEVGAGFANIGQGAYGLGFKFIAENIPFIVLPPLVLYAIHLQIDYLTRRAGVDQAHVVEKADPDEQRLPTARN
;
A
#
# COMPACT_ATOMS: atom_id res chain seq x y z
N MET A 1 -25.57 4.42 40.92
CA MET A 1 -24.37 4.70 40.10
C MET A 1 -24.38 3.72 38.94
N PRO A 2 -24.57 4.17 37.69
CA PRO A 2 -24.46 3.30 36.54
C PRO A 2 -22.99 2.94 36.32
N ASP A 3 -22.74 1.65 36.14
CA ASP A 3 -21.43 1.02 35.94
C ASP A 3 -20.80 1.52 34.62
N HIS A 4 -19.66 2.21 34.70
CA HIS A 4 -18.92 2.76 33.55
C HIS A 4 -18.25 1.68 32.67
N ARG A 5 -18.59 0.39 32.86
CA ARG A 5 -17.93 -0.75 32.21
C ARG A 5 -18.47 -1.15 30.84
N THR A 6 -19.53 -0.53 30.33
CA THR A 6 -20.22 -0.98 29.09
C THR A 6 -19.76 -0.30 27.80
N ALA A 7 -18.66 0.47 27.80
CA ALA A 7 -18.05 1.02 26.58
C ALA A 7 -16.75 0.30 26.15
N LEU A 8 -16.33 -0.74 26.87
CA LEU A 8 -15.05 -1.45 26.67
C LEU A 8 -15.17 -2.77 25.88
N ASP A 9 -16.33 -3.08 25.29
CA ASP A 9 -16.59 -4.42 24.76
C ASP A 9 -15.94 -4.77 23.41
N ASN A 10 -15.13 -3.89 22.80
CA ASN A 10 -14.29 -4.25 21.65
C ASN A 10 -13.02 -3.41 21.59
N GLU A 11 -11.91 -3.93 22.11
CA GLU A 11 -10.60 -3.35 21.79
C GLU A 11 -10.27 -3.55 20.31
N PRO A 12 -9.84 -2.50 19.59
CA PRO A 12 -9.47 -2.62 18.17
C PRO A 12 -8.29 -3.57 17.98
N GLU A 13 -8.41 -4.50 17.03
CA GLU A 13 -7.34 -5.42 16.65
C GLU A 13 -6.44 -4.77 15.58
N PHE A 14 -5.28 -4.26 15.99
CA PHE A 14 -4.37 -3.52 15.10
C PHE A 14 -3.44 -4.39 14.27
N ALA A 15 -3.24 -5.66 14.61
CA ALA A 15 -2.32 -6.56 13.91
C ALA A 15 -3.03 -7.35 12.82
N GLN A 16 -4.29 -7.75 13.07
CA GLN A 16 -5.08 -8.58 12.15
C GLN A 16 -6.56 -8.13 12.09
N PRO A 17 -6.84 -6.88 11.66
CA PRO A 17 -8.18 -6.26 11.68
C PRO A 17 -9.19 -6.87 10.69
N TRP A 18 -8.79 -7.85 9.88
CA TRP A 18 -9.62 -8.42 8.82
C TRP A 18 -10.49 -9.57 9.32
N ALA A 19 -11.76 -9.56 8.91
CA ALA A 19 -12.61 -10.73 9.08
C ALA A 19 -12.14 -11.89 8.18
N PRO A 20 -12.38 -13.16 8.56
CA PRO A 20 -11.94 -14.32 7.79
C PRO A 20 -12.41 -14.32 6.33
N HIS A 21 -13.59 -13.78 6.03
CA HIS A 21 -14.10 -13.70 4.67
C HIS A 21 -13.39 -12.63 3.84
N ARG A 22 -13.09 -11.44 4.40
CA ARG A 22 -12.30 -10.41 3.71
C ARG A 22 -10.88 -10.87 3.46
N LEU A 23 -10.26 -11.57 4.42
CA LEU A 23 -8.95 -12.18 4.22
C LEU A 23 -8.95 -13.14 3.02
N ARG A 24 -9.96 -14.01 2.89
CA ARG A 24 -10.10 -14.91 1.73
C ARG A 24 -10.22 -14.12 0.42
N ILE A 25 -10.97 -13.02 0.41
CA ILE A 25 -11.10 -12.17 -0.78
C ILE A 25 -9.75 -11.53 -1.13
N TYR A 26 -9.05 -10.93 -0.16
CA TYR A 26 -7.72 -10.33 -0.39
C TYR A 26 -6.71 -11.35 -0.90
N THR A 27 -6.66 -12.54 -0.29
CA THR A 27 -5.80 -13.63 -0.74
C THR A 27 -6.18 -14.11 -2.15
N GLY A 28 -7.47 -14.29 -2.43
CA GLY A 28 -7.95 -14.71 -3.75
C GLY A 28 -7.60 -13.70 -4.84
N VAL A 29 -7.80 -12.41 -4.57
CA VAL A 29 -7.44 -11.31 -5.48
C VAL A 29 -5.93 -11.24 -5.70
N ALA A 30 -5.12 -11.40 -4.65
CA ALA A 30 -3.67 -11.43 -4.77
C ALA A 30 -3.18 -12.62 -5.61
N LEU A 31 -3.71 -13.83 -5.35
CA LEU A 31 -3.38 -15.03 -6.12
C LEU A 31 -3.81 -14.91 -7.58
N PHE A 32 -5.00 -14.38 -7.83
CA PHE A 32 -5.48 -14.12 -9.18
C PHE A 32 -4.54 -13.17 -9.92
N THR A 33 -4.15 -12.06 -9.28
CA THR A 33 -3.19 -11.10 -9.86
C THR A 33 -1.89 -11.79 -10.25
N VAL A 34 -1.24 -12.48 -9.31
CA VAL A 34 0.03 -13.18 -9.56
C VAL A 34 -0.13 -14.23 -10.67
N ALA A 35 -1.23 -14.99 -10.67
CA ALA A 35 -1.48 -16.00 -11.68
C ALA A 35 -1.61 -15.38 -13.08
N VAL A 36 -2.39 -14.31 -13.24
CA VAL A 36 -2.55 -13.65 -14.54
C VAL A 36 -1.21 -13.10 -15.04
N PHE A 37 -0.43 -12.46 -14.16
CA PHE A 37 0.90 -11.94 -14.49
C PHE A 37 1.83 -13.03 -15.04
N VAL A 38 1.95 -14.12 -14.29
CA VAL A 38 2.88 -15.20 -14.60
C VAL A 38 2.40 -15.98 -15.82
N LEU A 39 1.12 -16.35 -15.88
CA LEU A 39 0.58 -17.18 -16.95
C LEU A 39 0.60 -16.46 -18.30
N ILE A 40 0.24 -15.17 -18.36
CA ILE A 40 0.29 -14.40 -19.61
C ILE A 40 1.75 -14.20 -20.05
N THR A 41 2.64 -13.85 -19.13
CA THR A 41 4.07 -13.69 -19.47
C THR A 41 4.67 -14.99 -20.00
N ILE A 42 4.38 -16.14 -19.37
CA ILE A 42 4.82 -17.45 -19.86
C ILE A 42 4.19 -17.74 -21.23
N ALA A 43 2.88 -17.55 -21.39
CA ALA A 43 2.18 -17.82 -22.64
C ALA A 43 2.73 -17.00 -23.81
N VAL A 44 3.09 -15.73 -23.58
CA VAL A 44 3.81 -14.91 -24.57
C VAL A 44 5.21 -15.45 -24.81
N SER A 45 5.95 -15.80 -23.75
CA SER A 45 7.33 -16.30 -23.84
C SER A 45 7.47 -17.58 -24.67
N VAL A 46 6.47 -18.47 -24.61
CA VAL A 46 6.47 -19.74 -25.36
C VAL A 46 5.72 -19.65 -26.70
N GLY A 47 5.26 -18.45 -27.09
CA GLY A 47 4.57 -18.21 -28.36
C GLY A 47 3.12 -18.70 -28.42
N VAL A 48 2.50 -19.02 -27.28
CA VAL A 48 1.06 -19.37 -27.21
C VAL A 48 0.19 -18.13 -27.42
N LEU A 49 0.62 -16.97 -26.89
CA LEU A 49 -0.03 -15.69 -27.10
C LEU A 49 0.89 -14.73 -27.88
N PRO A 50 0.37 -14.00 -28.88
CA PRO A 50 1.16 -13.00 -29.58
C PRO A 50 1.35 -11.75 -28.70
N PRO A 51 2.53 -11.09 -28.73
CA PRO A 51 2.79 -9.80 -28.08
C PRO A 51 2.06 -8.67 -28.82
N SER A 52 0.73 -8.67 -28.73
CA SER A 52 -0.16 -7.79 -29.49
C SER A 52 -0.91 -6.83 -28.58
N PHE A 53 -1.40 -5.74 -29.17
CA PHE A 53 -2.23 -4.77 -28.47
C PHE A 53 -3.49 -5.41 -27.83
N THR A 54 -4.10 -6.39 -28.49
CA THR A 54 -5.26 -7.11 -27.94
C THR A 54 -4.91 -7.85 -26.66
N VAL A 55 -3.78 -8.56 -26.63
CA VAL A 55 -3.32 -9.30 -25.44
C VAL A 55 -2.97 -8.33 -24.31
N ASP A 56 -2.31 -7.22 -24.64
CA ASP A 56 -2.05 -6.10 -23.73
C ASP A 56 -3.35 -5.57 -23.08
N VAL A 57 -4.36 -5.22 -23.88
CA VAL A 57 -5.66 -4.73 -23.37
C VAL A 57 -6.34 -5.75 -22.46
N VAL A 58 -6.43 -7.01 -22.89
CA VAL A 58 -7.10 -8.06 -22.10
C VAL A 58 -6.38 -8.29 -20.77
N ALA A 59 -5.06 -8.38 -20.79
CA ALA A 59 -4.27 -8.59 -19.59
C ALA A 59 -4.42 -7.44 -18.58
N ASN A 60 -4.34 -6.19 -19.06
CA ASN A 60 -4.46 -5.01 -18.22
C ASN A 60 -5.87 -4.83 -17.64
N LEU A 61 -6.92 -5.20 -18.40
CA LEU A 61 -8.28 -5.28 -17.85
C LEU A 61 -8.39 -6.34 -16.75
N MET A 62 -7.74 -7.50 -16.91
CA MET A 62 -7.69 -8.52 -15.86
C MET A 62 -6.91 -8.02 -14.63
N PHE A 63 -5.82 -7.28 -14.82
CA PHE A 63 -5.06 -6.65 -13.72
C PHE A 63 -5.85 -5.55 -13.00
N GLY A 64 -6.74 -4.86 -13.71
CA GLY A 64 -7.63 -3.85 -13.15
C GLY A 64 -8.70 -4.42 -12.22
N ILE A 65 -9.05 -5.71 -12.32
CA ILE A 65 -10.09 -6.35 -11.49
C ILE A 65 -9.79 -6.20 -9.98
N PRO A 66 -8.61 -6.58 -9.47
CA PRO A 66 -8.18 -6.27 -8.11
C PRO A 66 -8.42 -4.82 -7.72
N VAL A 67 -7.92 -3.87 -8.51
CA VAL A 67 -7.98 -2.44 -8.22
C VAL A 67 -9.42 -1.95 -8.08
N ILE A 68 -10.31 -2.46 -8.93
CA ILE A 68 -11.74 -2.13 -8.90
C ILE A 68 -12.43 -2.77 -7.70
N LEU A 69 -12.15 -4.04 -7.39
CA LEU A 69 -12.84 -4.79 -6.34
C LEU A 69 -12.46 -4.34 -4.92
N LEU A 70 -11.20 -3.98 -4.70
CA LEU A 70 -10.65 -3.71 -3.37
C LEU A 70 -11.35 -2.57 -2.60
N PRO A 71 -11.67 -1.42 -3.22
CA PRO A 71 -12.48 -0.39 -2.57
C PRO A 71 -13.84 -0.91 -2.08
N PHE A 72 -14.53 -1.75 -2.87
CA PHE A 72 -15.81 -2.30 -2.47
C PHE A 72 -15.66 -3.24 -1.27
N VAL A 73 -14.62 -4.06 -1.24
CA VAL A 73 -14.36 -4.99 -0.12
C VAL A 73 -14.00 -4.23 1.16
N LEU A 74 -13.21 -3.16 1.06
CA LEU A 74 -12.80 -2.34 2.21
C LEU A 74 -13.97 -1.57 2.82
N LEU A 75 -14.86 -1.05 1.98
CA LEU A 75 -16.03 -0.25 2.38
C LEU A 75 -17.24 -1.11 2.76
N TRP A 76 -17.26 -2.38 2.39
CA TRP A 76 -18.35 -3.30 2.70
C TRP A 76 -18.26 -3.77 4.16
N ASP A 77 -19.36 -3.59 4.89
CA ASP A 77 -19.59 -4.21 6.18
C ASP A 77 -20.55 -5.39 5.99
N ALA A 78 -20.14 -6.59 6.40
CA ALA A 78 -20.97 -7.79 6.26
C ALA A 78 -22.16 -7.77 7.25
N PRO A 79 -23.26 -8.48 6.98
CA PRO A 79 -24.40 -8.53 7.90
C PRO A 79 -23.98 -8.94 9.32
N GLY A 80 -24.24 -8.08 10.29
CA GLY A 80 -23.87 -8.29 11.70
C GLY A 80 -22.49 -7.73 12.10
N GLU A 81 -21.72 -7.15 11.17
CA GLU A 81 -20.47 -6.46 11.52
C GLU A 81 -20.72 -5.03 11.99
N ASN A 82 -20.17 -4.69 13.16
CA ASN A 82 -20.14 -3.34 13.69
C ASN A 82 -18.68 -2.86 13.77
N ARG A 83 -18.12 -2.44 12.63
CA ARG A 83 -16.72 -1.99 12.54
C ARG A 83 -16.60 -0.54 12.99
N THR A 84 -15.74 -0.29 13.97
CA THR A 84 -15.42 1.07 14.38
C THR A 84 -14.58 1.77 13.31
N ARG A 85 -14.49 3.10 13.41
CA ARG A 85 -13.63 3.90 12.54
C ARG A 85 -12.16 3.44 12.60
N ILE A 86 -11.71 3.04 13.79
CA ILE A 86 -10.32 2.63 14.02
C ILE A 86 -10.04 1.22 13.46
N ASP A 87 -11.02 0.31 13.48
CA ASP A 87 -10.92 -1.00 12.81
C ASP A 87 -10.78 -0.83 11.30
N LYS A 88 -11.61 0.02 10.69
CA LYS A 88 -11.54 0.34 9.26
C LYS A 88 -10.20 0.97 8.89
N ALA A 89 -9.67 1.84 9.76
CA ALA A 89 -8.37 2.47 9.58
C ALA A 89 -7.22 1.45 9.65
N ALA A 90 -7.23 0.55 10.63
CA ALA A 90 -6.24 -0.51 10.76
C ALA A 90 -6.26 -1.43 9.53
N GLU A 91 -7.45 -1.84 9.07
CA GLU A 91 -7.60 -2.70 7.91
C GLU A 91 -7.11 -2.03 6.62
N LEU A 92 -7.50 -0.77 6.37
CA LEU A 92 -7.03 -0.01 5.21
C LEU A 92 -5.50 0.10 5.20
N THR A 93 -4.88 0.43 6.34
CA THR A 93 -3.43 0.53 6.45
C THR A 93 -2.78 -0.81 6.13
N LEU A 94 -3.15 -1.89 6.81
CA LEU A 94 -2.47 -3.18 6.63
C LEU A 94 -2.77 -3.85 5.28
N PHE A 95 -3.86 -3.46 4.63
CA PHE A 95 -4.12 -3.81 3.24
C PHE A 95 -3.23 -3.03 2.27
N TYR A 96 -3.16 -1.70 2.43
CA TYR A 96 -2.48 -0.82 1.49
C TYR A 96 -0.95 -0.96 1.53
N LEU A 97 -0.33 -1.09 2.70
CA LEU A 97 1.14 -1.17 2.82
C LEU A 97 1.77 -2.27 1.95
N PRO A 98 1.31 -3.55 1.99
CA PRO A 98 1.87 -4.58 1.14
C PRO A 98 1.44 -4.40 -0.33
N TYR A 99 0.24 -3.89 -0.60
CA TYR A 99 -0.21 -3.59 -1.97
C TYR A 99 0.74 -2.60 -2.65
N THR A 100 0.98 -1.45 -2.01
CA THR A 100 1.87 -0.43 -2.58
C THR A 100 3.31 -0.94 -2.62
N ALA A 101 3.79 -1.60 -1.57
CA ALA A 101 5.18 -2.06 -1.52
C ALA A 101 5.47 -3.14 -2.56
N CYS A 102 4.57 -4.11 -2.76
CA CYS A 102 4.74 -5.14 -3.77
C CYS A 102 4.67 -4.57 -5.19
N SER A 103 3.93 -3.48 -5.44
CA SER A 103 3.99 -2.79 -6.72
C SER A 103 5.38 -2.19 -6.96
N GLN A 104 5.89 -1.43 -5.98
CA GLN A 104 7.21 -0.80 -6.07
C GLN A 104 8.33 -1.83 -6.21
N ILE A 105 8.29 -2.91 -5.42
CA ILE A 105 9.31 -3.96 -5.47
C ILE A 105 9.14 -4.84 -6.71
N GLY A 106 7.91 -5.19 -7.08
CA GLY A 106 7.64 -6.15 -8.15
C GLY A 106 7.91 -5.58 -9.55
N TYR A 107 7.48 -4.35 -9.81
CA TYR A 107 7.67 -3.69 -11.11
C TYR A 107 8.98 -2.92 -11.17
N GLU A 108 9.20 -2.02 -10.19
CA GLU A 108 10.26 -1.03 -10.32
C GLU A 108 11.64 -1.63 -10.08
N LEU A 109 11.75 -2.67 -9.24
CA LEU A 109 13.02 -3.40 -9.10
C LEU A 109 13.39 -4.12 -10.39
N VAL A 110 12.41 -4.70 -11.10
CA VAL A 110 12.65 -5.33 -12.39
C VAL A 110 13.20 -4.29 -13.34
N PHE A 111 12.53 -3.14 -13.47
CA PHE A 111 13.02 -2.01 -14.26
C PHE A 111 14.46 -1.63 -13.91
N LEU A 112 14.76 -1.37 -12.64
CA LEU A 112 16.09 -0.94 -12.18
C LEU A 112 17.18 -1.96 -12.48
N ILE A 113 16.88 -3.26 -12.42
CA ILE A 113 17.83 -4.33 -12.77
C ILE A 113 18.07 -4.35 -14.28
N GLY A 114 17.00 -4.31 -15.08
CA GLY A 114 17.16 -4.45 -16.52
C GLY A 114 17.63 -3.20 -17.25
N HIS A 115 17.49 -2.02 -16.65
CA HIS A 115 17.92 -0.76 -17.23
C HIS A 115 19.44 -0.70 -17.53
N PRO A 116 20.34 -0.92 -16.54
CA PRO A 116 21.78 -0.94 -16.80
C PRO A 116 22.22 -2.12 -17.68
N LEU A 117 21.39 -3.16 -17.81
CA LEU A 117 21.62 -4.33 -18.65
C LEU A 117 21.09 -4.15 -20.08
N GLY A 118 20.45 -3.02 -20.40
CA GLY A 118 19.85 -2.76 -21.72
C GLY A 118 18.70 -3.72 -22.05
N LEU A 119 18.01 -4.28 -21.06
CA LEU A 119 16.97 -5.28 -21.28
C LEU A 119 15.67 -4.69 -21.85
N TRP A 120 15.45 -3.38 -21.65
CA TRP A 120 14.20 -2.68 -21.97
C TRP A 120 14.23 -1.95 -23.31
N THR A 121 15.18 -2.29 -24.18
CA THR A 121 15.18 -1.75 -25.53
C THR A 121 13.89 -2.14 -26.27
N PRO A 122 13.33 -1.24 -27.09
CA PRO A 122 12.18 -1.56 -27.93
C PRO A 122 12.43 -2.79 -28.80
N THR A 123 11.44 -3.68 -28.87
CA THR A 123 11.47 -4.92 -29.65
C THR A 123 10.05 -5.30 -30.05
N ASP A 124 9.89 -6.05 -31.15
CA ASP A 124 8.59 -6.64 -31.54
C ASP A 124 8.41 -8.05 -30.96
N ASP A 125 9.46 -8.62 -30.38
CA ASP A 125 9.46 -9.92 -29.72
C ASP A 125 9.98 -9.78 -28.28
N PRO A 126 9.09 -9.47 -27.32
CA PRO A 126 9.50 -9.23 -25.93
C PRO A 126 9.71 -10.52 -25.13
N GLY A 127 9.13 -11.66 -25.55
CA GLY A 127 9.18 -12.92 -24.82
C GLY A 127 8.86 -12.76 -23.32
N TRP A 128 9.80 -13.14 -22.45
CA TRP A 128 9.66 -13.02 -21.00
C TRP A 128 9.60 -11.58 -20.47
N LYS A 129 10.04 -10.61 -21.29
CA LYS A 129 10.01 -9.18 -20.95
C LYS A 129 8.65 -8.55 -21.17
N TRP A 130 7.67 -9.32 -21.68
CA TRP A 130 6.38 -8.81 -22.15
C TRP A 130 5.67 -7.92 -21.13
N LEU A 131 5.67 -8.31 -19.85
CA LEU A 131 5.03 -7.54 -18.78
C LEU A 131 5.57 -6.11 -18.65
N TRP A 132 6.89 -5.95 -18.80
CA TRP A 132 7.54 -4.65 -18.75
C TRP A 132 7.37 -3.91 -20.07
N TRP A 133 7.61 -4.64 -21.17
CA TRP A 133 7.50 -4.13 -22.52
C TRP A 133 6.15 -3.46 -22.79
N GLN A 134 5.05 -4.10 -22.39
CA GLN A 134 3.70 -3.57 -22.65
C GLN A 134 3.49 -2.22 -21.94
N TYR A 135 4.02 -2.02 -20.74
CA TYR A 135 3.89 -0.75 -20.03
C TYR A 135 4.77 0.32 -20.68
N ALA A 136 5.99 -0.07 -21.05
CA ALA A 136 6.96 0.84 -21.66
C ALA A 136 6.58 1.29 -23.09
N LEU A 137 5.64 0.59 -23.75
CA LEU A 137 4.98 1.08 -24.98
C LEU A 137 4.05 2.27 -24.72
N ALA A 138 3.46 2.36 -23.53
CA ALA A 138 2.59 3.46 -23.15
C ALA A 138 3.36 4.60 -22.51
N ASP A 139 4.45 4.32 -21.80
CA ASP A 139 5.33 5.34 -21.24
C ASP A 139 6.78 5.10 -21.68
N THR A 140 7.20 5.86 -22.69
CA THR A 140 8.51 5.66 -23.34
C THR A 140 9.68 6.05 -22.43
N ARG A 141 9.43 6.72 -21.30
CA ARG A 141 10.51 7.12 -20.38
C ARG A 141 11.21 5.90 -19.79
N TYR A 142 10.49 4.79 -19.65
CA TYR A 142 10.99 3.50 -19.17
C TYR A 142 11.89 2.74 -20.15
N VAL A 143 11.95 3.15 -21.43
CA VAL A 143 12.91 2.63 -22.42
C VAL A 143 13.99 3.63 -22.83
N SER A 144 13.79 4.93 -22.55
CA SER A 144 14.58 6.03 -23.11
C SER A 144 15.85 6.41 -22.34
N GLY A 145 16.21 5.71 -21.25
CA GLY A 145 17.36 6.14 -20.45
C GLY A 145 17.05 7.31 -19.51
N ASN A 146 15.76 7.59 -19.23
CA ASN A 146 15.36 8.80 -18.51
C ASN A 146 15.91 8.79 -17.06
N PRO A 147 16.86 9.68 -16.71
CA PRO A 147 17.51 9.66 -15.41
C PRO A 147 16.56 10.05 -14.27
N TRP A 148 15.51 10.80 -14.58
CA TRP A 148 14.48 11.17 -13.62
C TRP A 148 13.64 9.96 -13.22
N ILE A 149 13.14 9.18 -14.20
CA ILE A 149 12.41 7.94 -13.90
C ILE A 149 13.30 6.96 -13.14
N PHE A 150 14.56 6.78 -13.56
CA PHE A 150 15.49 5.92 -12.84
C PHE A 150 15.67 6.31 -11.36
N ALA A 151 15.85 7.61 -11.09
CA ALA A 151 15.95 8.10 -9.71
C ALA A 151 14.65 7.93 -8.92
N LEU A 152 13.50 8.19 -9.55
CA LEU A 152 12.17 8.02 -8.95
C LEU A 152 11.95 6.56 -8.53
N GLU A 153 12.30 5.61 -9.40
CA GLU A 153 12.14 4.19 -9.11
C GLU A 153 13.08 3.67 -8.03
N ILE A 154 14.31 4.21 -7.92
CA ILE A 154 15.18 3.91 -6.75
C ILE A 154 14.48 4.32 -5.45
N VAL A 155 13.92 5.54 -5.41
CA VAL A 155 13.18 6.01 -4.23
C VAL A 155 11.96 5.14 -3.97
N GLY A 156 11.22 4.77 -5.02
CA GLY A 156 10.08 3.86 -4.99
C GLY A 156 10.43 2.51 -4.35
N VAL A 157 11.45 1.82 -4.86
CA VAL A 157 11.91 0.52 -4.36
C VAL A 157 12.42 0.60 -2.91
N CYS A 158 13.28 1.57 -2.58
CA CYS A 158 13.81 1.70 -1.23
C CYS A 158 12.69 2.02 -0.21
N THR A 159 11.74 2.87 -0.59
CA THR A 159 10.59 3.21 0.26
C THR A 159 9.63 2.02 0.37
N GLY A 160 9.35 1.32 -0.74
CA GLY A 160 8.53 0.11 -0.77
C GLY A 160 9.09 -0.98 0.15
N ALA A 161 10.40 -1.26 0.07
CA ALA A 161 11.07 -2.20 0.95
C ALA A 161 10.96 -1.80 2.43
N THR A 162 11.13 -0.50 2.73
CA THR A 162 10.98 0.03 4.10
C THR A 162 9.55 -0.15 4.62
N VAL A 163 8.55 0.21 3.82
CA VAL A 163 7.13 0.07 4.16
C VAL A 163 6.75 -1.40 4.32
N PHE A 164 7.25 -2.28 3.46
CA PHE A 164 7.04 -3.73 3.58
C PHE A 164 7.63 -4.27 4.89
N ALA A 165 8.84 -3.85 5.24
CA ALA A 165 9.46 -4.22 6.51
C ALA A 165 8.62 -3.76 7.71
N MET A 166 8.08 -2.52 7.68
CA MET A 166 7.17 -2.05 8.73
C MET A 166 5.88 -2.86 8.78
N TRP A 167 5.31 -3.19 7.63
CA TRP A 167 4.12 -4.05 7.55
C TRP A 167 4.35 -5.41 8.22
N THR A 168 5.47 -6.10 7.93
CA THR A 168 5.79 -7.39 8.58
C THR A 168 5.94 -7.31 10.10
N ARG A 169 6.22 -6.12 10.64
CA ARG A 169 6.22 -5.85 12.08
C ARG A 169 4.82 -5.58 12.58
N LEU A 170 4.05 -4.74 11.88
CA LEU A 170 2.71 -4.32 12.28
C LEU A 170 1.70 -5.47 12.34
N ILE A 171 1.84 -6.49 11.47
CA ILE A 171 0.99 -7.68 11.49
C ILE A 171 1.26 -8.63 12.67
N ARG A 172 2.29 -8.35 13.50
CA ARG A 172 2.62 -9.17 14.67
C ARG A 172 1.73 -8.78 15.85
N PRO A 173 0.95 -9.71 16.43
CA PRO A 173 0.13 -9.43 17.60
C PRO A 173 0.95 -9.04 18.83
N THR A 174 2.16 -9.59 18.96
CA THR A 174 3.06 -9.38 20.10
C THR A 174 3.88 -8.10 20.05
N LEU A 175 3.66 -7.24 19.05
CA LEU A 175 4.42 -5.99 18.91
C LEU A 175 4.03 -4.99 20.02
N PRO A 176 4.99 -4.52 20.85
CA PRO A 176 4.69 -3.55 21.90
C PRO A 176 4.11 -2.24 21.34
N THR A 177 3.20 -1.61 22.10
CA THR A 177 2.50 -0.38 21.69
C THR A 177 3.43 0.71 21.19
N GLU A 178 4.52 1.00 21.91
CA GLU A 178 5.50 2.02 21.51
C GLU A 178 6.16 1.66 20.16
N SER A 179 6.53 0.40 19.96
CA SER A 179 7.10 -0.06 18.70
C SER A 179 6.09 0.00 17.56
N ARG A 180 4.80 -0.28 17.84
CA ARG A 180 3.72 -0.14 16.86
C ARG A 180 3.56 1.31 16.41
N ILE A 181 3.53 2.26 17.34
CA ILE A 181 3.48 3.70 17.05
C ILE A 181 4.68 4.12 16.17
N ARG A 182 5.89 3.68 16.52
CA ARG A 182 7.09 3.98 15.71
C ARG A 182 7.00 3.39 14.30
N CYS A 183 6.53 2.15 14.15
CA CYS A 183 6.34 1.52 12.84
C CYS A 183 5.28 2.27 12.01
N LEU A 184 4.20 2.74 12.66
CA LEU A 184 3.16 3.55 12.01
C LEU A 184 3.71 4.89 11.52
N TRP A 185 4.57 5.57 12.28
CA TRP A 185 5.23 6.81 11.83
C TRP A 185 6.15 6.59 10.63
N VAL A 186 6.93 5.50 10.62
CA VAL A 186 7.77 5.14 9.47
C VAL A 186 6.90 4.81 8.25
N ALA A 187 5.82 4.05 8.44
CA ALA A 187 4.85 3.77 7.37
C ALA A 187 4.18 5.05 6.84
N PHE A 188 3.81 5.99 7.72
CA PHE A 188 3.26 7.29 7.35
C PHE A 188 4.23 8.05 6.45
N ALA A 189 5.49 8.19 6.88
CA ALA A 189 6.51 8.86 6.10
C ALA A 189 6.74 8.18 4.74
N GLY A 190 6.80 6.85 4.72
CA GLY A 190 6.95 6.09 3.48
C GLY A 190 5.77 6.28 2.51
N CYS A 191 4.53 6.22 3.00
CA CYS A 191 3.35 6.50 2.18
C CYS A 191 3.33 7.93 1.64
N ALA A 192 3.77 8.92 2.43
CA ALA A 192 3.87 10.31 1.99
C ALA A 192 4.93 10.48 0.88
N VAL A 193 6.08 9.81 1.00
CA VAL A 193 7.12 9.80 -0.05
C VAL A 193 6.58 9.18 -1.33
N LEU A 194 5.96 8.00 -1.26
CA LEU A 194 5.40 7.35 -2.45
C LEU A 194 4.33 8.21 -3.13
N MET A 195 3.42 8.82 -2.36
CA MET A 195 2.42 9.74 -2.89
C MET A 195 3.06 10.95 -3.58
N SER A 196 4.09 11.54 -2.96
CA SER A 196 4.83 12.66 -3.55
C SER A 196 5.53 12.25 -4.85
N SER A 197 6.17 11.08 -4.89
CA SER A 197 6.80 10.55 -6.10
C SER A 197 5.78 10.38 -7.23
N THR A 198 4.62 9.78 -6.95
CA THR A 198 3.53 9.64 -7.92
C THR A 198 3.02 11.00 -8.40
N ALA A 199 2.87 11.99 -7.51
CA ALA A 199 2.48 13.33 -7.92
C ALA A 199 3.49 13.96 -8.88
N VAL A 200 4.79 13.84 -8.60
CA VAL A 200 5.82 14.38 -9.49
C VAL A 200 5.88 13.58 -10.81
N TYR A 201 5.67 12.27 -10.80
CA TYR A 201 5.53 11.45 -12.02
C TYR A 201 4.47 12.00 -12.97
N PHE A 202 3.28 12.33 -12.44
CA PHE A 202 2.20 12.95 -13.21
C PHE A 202 2.56 14.36 -13.69
N LEU A 203 3.01 15.22 -12.77
CA LEU A 203 3.31 16.62 -13.08
C LEU A 203 4.47 16.75 -14.09
N ALA A 204 5.46 15.88 -14.03
CA ALA A 204 6.55 15.84 -15.00
C ALA A 204 6.03 15.54 -16.42
N GLU A 205 5.07 14.64 -16.56
CA GLU A 205 4.51 14.33 -17.87
C GLU A 205 3.57 15.41 -18.40
N VAL A 206 2.77 16.02 -17.51
CA VAL A 206 1.98 17.21 -17.84
C VAL A 206 2.89 18.34 -18.32
N GLY A 207 4.01 18.57 -17.62
CA GLY A 207 5.03 19.55 -18.01
C GLY A 207 5.71 19.22 -19.34
N ALA A 208 5.83 17.95 -19.69
CA ALA A 208 6.32 17.48 -20.99
C ALA A 208 5.24 17.50 -22.10
N GLY A 209 4.02 17.94 -21.81
CA GLY A 209 2.93 17.96 -22.78
C GLY A 209 2.48 16.56 -23.23
N PHE A 210 2.65 15.54 -22.38
CA PHE A 210 2.37 14.13 -22.69
C PHE A 210 3.22 13.55 -23.83
N ALA A 211 4.38 14.15 -24.11
CA ALA A 211 5.25 13.75 -25.23
C ALA A 211 5.80 12.31 -25.12
N ASN A 212 5.78 11.71 -23.92
CA ASN A 212 6.29 10.36 -23.70
C ASN A 212 5.18 9.30 -23.66
N ILE A 213 3.91 9.72 -23.79
CA ILE A 213 2.78 8.80 -23.70
C ILE A 213 2.43 8.24 -25.08
N GLY A 214 2.67 6.93 -25.23
CA GLY A 214 2.32 6.15 -26.42
C GLY A 214 0.90 5.57 -26.36
N GLN A 215 0.55 4.75 -27.36
CA GLN A 215 -0.74 4.01 -27.44
C GLN A 215 -2.01 4.88 -27.39
N GLY A 216 -1.91 6.19 -27.66
CA GLY A 216 -3.06 7.10 -27.78
C GLY A 216 -3.94 7.13 -26.53
N ALA A 217 -5.27 7.10 -26.72
CA ALA A 217 -6.22 7.19 -25.62
C ALA A 217 -6.12 6.03 -24.62
N TYR A 218 -5.71 4.85 -25.06
CA TYR A 218 -5.52 3.71 -24.16
C TYR A 218 -4.27 3.89 -23.28
N GLY A 219 -3.14 4.28 -23.87
CA GLY A 219 -1.93 4.54 -23.09
C GLY A 219 -2.11 5.69 -22.11
N LEU A 220 -2.75 6.78 -22.52
CA LEU A 220 -3.03 7.91 -21.63
C LEU A 220 -4.10 7.58 -20.57
N GLY A 221 -5.26 7.11 -21.01
CA GLY A 221 -6.42 6.94 -20.13
C GLY A 221 -6.29 5.73 -19.21
N PHE A 222 -5.88 4.58 -19.73
CA PHE A 222 -5.83 3.35 -18.96
C PHE A 222 -4.49 3.22 -18.22
N LYS A 223 -3.37 3.19 -18.95
CA LYS A 223 -2.07 2.88 -18.34
C LYS A 223 -1.50 4.03 -17.54
N PHE A 224 -1.46 5.23 -18.13
CA PHE A 224 -0.89 6.38 -17.45
C PHE A 224 -1.80 6.87 -16.31
N ILE A 225 -3.10 7.03 -16.55
CA ILE A 225 -4.03 7.52 -15.53
C ILE A 225 -4.58 6.37 -14.67
N ALA A 226 -5.37 5.47 -15.23
CA ALA A 226 -6.18 4.53 -14.43
C ALA A 226 -5.35 3.55 -13.57
N GLU A 227 -4.25 3.01 -14.09
CA GLU A 227 -3.36 2.12 -13.31
C GLU A 227 -2.65 2.85 -12.17
N ASN A 228 -2.41 4.16 -12.32
CA ASN A 228 -1.73 4.98 -11.33
C ASN A 228 -2.68 5.69 -10.33
N ILE A 229 -4.00 5.75 -10.61
CA ILE A 229 -5.01 6.33 -9.71
C ILE A 229 -4.92 5.80 -8.27
N PRO A 230 -4.75 4.49 -8.01
CA PRO A 230 -4.65 3.97 -6.65
C PRO A 230 -3.52 4.60 -5.85
N PHE A 231 -2.40 4.94 -6.50
CA PHE A 231 -1.21 5.49 -5.88
C PHE A 231 -1.26 7.00 -5.63
N ILE A 232 -2.29 7.69 -6.13
CA ILE A 232 -2.53 9.12 -5.83
C ILE A 232 -3.80 9.34 -4.99
N VAL A 233 -4.82 8.50 -5.15
CA VAL A 233 -6.11 8.65 -4.44
C VAL A 233 -6.15 7.94 -3.09
N LEU A 234 -5.58 6.74 -2.97
CA LEU A 234 -5.58 6.01 -1.70
C LEU A 234 -4.60 6.56 -0.64
N PRO A 235 -3.38 7.02 -0.98
CA PRO A 235 -2.44 7.45 0.05
C PRO A 235 -2.98 8.53 1.00
N PRO A 236 -3.71 9.58 0.58
CA PRO A 236 -4.34 10.52 1.51
C PRO A 236 -5.24 9.84 2.56
N LEU A 237 -6.03 8.85 2.14
CA LEU A 237 -6.91 8.08 3.02
C LEU A 237 -6.11 7.20 3.98
N VAL A 238 -5.03 6.60 3.49
CA VAL A 238 -4.13 5.73 4.28
C VAL A 238 -3.34 6.56 5.29
N LEU A 239 -2.81 7.71 4.90
CA LEU A 239 -2.13 8.65 5.81
C LEU A 239 -3.07 9.06 6.93
N TYR A 240 -4.33 9.38 6.60
CA TYR A 240 -5.35 9.68 7.59
C TYR A 240 -5.65 8.47 8.50
N ALA A 241 -5.76 7.27 7.95
CA ALA A 241 -5.96 6.04 8.71
C ALA A 241 -4.80 5.72 9.65
N ILE A 242 -3.56 5.93 9.22
CA ILE A 242 -2.36 5.80 10.05
C ILE A 242 -2.38 6.85 11.17
N HIS A 243 -2.74 8.10 10.86
CA HIS A 243 -2.87 9.16 11.85
C HIS A 243 -3.88 8.80 12.96
N LEU A 244 -5.06 8.26 12.59
CA LEU A 244 -6.06 7.81 13.57
C LEU A 244 -5.52 6.71 14.50
N GLN A 245 -4.74 5.77 13.95
CA GLN A 245 -4.09 4.71 14.74
C GLN A 245 -3.04 5.26 15.70
N ILE A 246 -2.22 6.19 15.24
CA ILE A 246 -1.21 6.85 16.07
C ILE A 246 -1.89 7.63 17.20
N ASP A 247 -2.87 8.49 16.89
CA ASP A 247 -3.59 9.30 17.88
C ASP A 247 -4.24 8.41 18.96
N TYR A 248 -4.94 7.35 18.54
CA TYR A 248 -5.55 6.39 19.47
C TYR A 248 -4.53 5.73 20.40
N LEU A 249 -3.46 5.15 19.83
CA LEU A 249 -2.46 4.41 20.59
C LEU A 249 -1.65 5.34 21.52
N THR A 250 -1.33 6.55 21.08
CA THR A 250 -0.61 7.53 21.89
C THR A 250 -1.46 8.01 23.07
N ARG A 251 -2.75 8.29 22.88
CA ARG A 251 -3.66 8.66 23.99
C ARG A 251 -3.78 7.54 25.01
N ARG A 252 -3.93 6.30 24.53
CA ARG A 252 -4.04 5.12 25.41
C ARG A 252 -2.77 4.91 26.23
N ALA A 253 -1.60 5.00 25.60
CA ALA A 253 -0.33 4.90 26.30
C ALA A 253 -0.15 5.97 27.39
N GLY A 254 -0.65 7.19 27.17
CA GLY A 254 -0.66 8.25 28.18
C GLY A 254 -1.55 7.95 29.38
N VAL A 255 -2.73 7.36 29.16
CA VAL A 255 -3.65 6.93 30.23
C VAL A 255 -3.06 5.78 31.05
N ASP A 256 -2.43 4.80 30.39
CA ASP A 256 -1.79 3.68 31.07
C ASP A 256 -0.62 4.15 31.96
N GLN A 257 0.17 5.12 31.49
CA GLN A 257 1.23 5.73 32.30
C GLN A 257 0.67 6.49 33.51
N ALA A 258 -0.41 7.25 33.35
CA ALA A 258 -1.04 7.98 34.46
C ALA A 258 -1.55 7.04 35.56
N HIS A 259 -2.21 5.93 35.20
CA HIS A 259 -2.68 4.94 36.17
C HIS A 259 -1.54 4.18 36.87
N VAL A 260 -0.41 3.97 36.19
CA VAL A 260 0.78 3.36 36.81
C VAL A 260 1.39 4.33 37.84
N VAL A 261 1.46 5.63 37.54
CA VAL A 261 1.94 6.65 38.47
C VAL A 261 1.03 6.77 39.69
N GLU A 262 -0.30 6.80 39.50
CA GLU A 262 -1.27 6.88 40.60
C GLU A 262 -1.22 5.65 41.52
N LYS A 263 -0.96 4.45 40.98
CA LYS A 263 -0.75 3.24 41.79
C LYS A 263 0.61 3.18 42.46
N ALA A 264 1.63 3.81 41.89
CA ALA A 264 2.98 3.87 42.45
C ALA A 264 3.09 4.87 43.61
N ASP A 265 2.09 5.75 43.79
CA ASP A 265 2.03 6.71 44.89
C ASP A 265 0.80 6.53 45.83
N PRO A 266 0.73 5.45 46.63
CA PRO A 266 -0.25 5.36 47.72
C PRO A 266 0.20 6.06 49.01
N ASP A 267 1.47 6.46 49.12
CA ASP A 267 2.09 6.89 50.38
C ASP A 267 2.06 8.42 50.60
N GLU A 268 1.81 9.24 49.56
CA GLU A 268 1.65 10.70 49.73
C GLU A 268 0.29 11.11 50.35
N GLN A 269 -0.67 10.18 50.47
CA GLN A 269 -1.94 10.41 51.19
C GLN A 269 -1.90 10.07 52.70
N ARG A 270 -0.75 9.63 53.24
CA ARG A 270 -0.55 9.40 54.68
C ARG A 270 0.37 10.45 55.31
N LEU A 271 0.02 11.72 55.19
CA LEU A 271 0.56 12.73 56.10
C LEU A 271 -0.04 12.51 57.50
N PRO A 272 0.77 12.31 58.55
CA PRO A 272 0.25 12.17 59.90
C PRO A 272 -0.36 13.50 60.32
N THR A 273 -1.64 13.49 60.67
CA THR A 273 -2.25 14.53 61.52
C THR A 273 -1.38 14.65 62.78
N ALA A 274 -0.56 15.69 62.81
CA ALA A 274 0.25 16.04 63.96
C ALA A 274 -0.68 16.26 65.15
N ARG A 275 -0.34 15.58 66.26
CA ARG A 275 -0.93 15.76 67.57
C ARG A 275 -0.92 17.24 67.96
N ASN A 276 -2.02 17.69 68.56
CA ASN A 276 -2.05 18.56 69.73
C ASN A 276 -3.16 18.08 70.65
#